data_AF-A0A8T4UKF7-F1
#
_entry.id   AF-A0A8T4UKF7-F1
#
_cell.length_a   1.000
_cell.length_b   1.000
_cell.length_c   1.000
_cell.angle_alpha   90.00
_cell.angle_beta   90.00
_cell.angle_gamma   90.00
#
_symmetry.space_group_name_H-M   'P 1'
#
loop_
_entity.id
_entity.type
_entity.pdbx_description
1 polymer ?
#
loop_
_entity_poly.entity_id
_entity_poly.type
_entity_poly.pdbx_seq_one_letter_code
_entity_poly.pdbx_strand_id
1 'polypeptide(L)'
;MNIEIIEKTEQPLLDRQLVKAALTFEGATPSRKDTIAALAKELKAKDDLVVVTTIRTIYGRTRALATVHLYKSADSAAKHEPQFLAKRLLGKQAPKAEATAGGA
;
A
#
# COMPACT_ATOMS: atom_id res chain seq x y z
N MET A 1 -13.63 -1.00 10.48
CA MET A 1 -12.53 -1.82 9.93
C MET A 1 -11.50 -1.97 11.03
N ASN A 2 -11.22 -3.21 11.42
CA ASN A 2 -10.25 -3.54 12.44
C ASN A 2 -8.96 -4.01 11.76
N ILE A 3 -7.80 -3.54 12.22
CA ILE A 3 -6.49 -3.92 11.70
C ILE A 3 -5.72 -4.62 12.82
N GLU A 4 -5.25 -5.81 12.53
CA GLU A 4 -4.43 -6.62 13.42
C GLU A 4 -3.06 -6.80 12.77
N ILE A 5 -2.00 -6.30 13.41
CA ILE A 5 -0.63 -6.53 12.92
C ILE A 5 -0.23 -7.94 13.35
N ILE A 6 -0.09 -8.83 12.37
CA ILE A 6 0.29 -10.23 12.59
C ILE A 6 1.80 -10.34 12.80
N GLU A 7 2.57 -9.66 11.95
CA GLU A 7 4.02 -9.79 11.90
C GLU A 7 4.66 -8.48 11.48
N LYS A 8 5.76 -8.12 12.13
CA LYS A 8 6.61 -7.00 11.77
C LYS A 8 8.05 -7.46 11.73
N THR A 9 8.66 -7.37 10.56
CA THR A 9 10.02 -7.85 10.31
C THR A 9 10.83 -6.72 9.71
N GLU A 10 11.91 -6.33 10.40
CA GLU A 10 12.80 -5.29 9.92
C GLU A 10 13.78 -5.86 8.88
N GLN A 11 13.99 -5.15 7.78
CA GLN A 11 14.95 -5.50 6.74
C GLN A 11 15.94 -4.35 6.54
N PRO A 12 17.01 -4.28 7.37
CA PRO A 12 17.98 -3.18 7.32
C PRO A 12 18.66 -3.04 5.95
N LEU A 13 18.93 -4.16 5.27
CA LEU A 13 19.57 -4.18 3.94
C LEU A 13 18.76 -3.46 2.84
N LEU A 14 17.45 -3.34 3.02
CA LEU A 14 16.53 -2.74 2.07
C LEU A 14 15.88 -1.46 2.62
N ASP A 15 16.34 -1.01 3.80
CA ASP A 15 15.79 0.12 4.56
C ASP A 15 14.25 0.11 4.66
N ARG A 16 13.69 -1.10 4.80
CA ARG A 16 12.25 -1.32 4.89
C ARG A 16 11.88 -2.22 6.04
N GLN A 17 10.65 -2.07 6.52
CA GLN A 17 10.01 -2.98 7.44
C GLN A 17 8.88 -3.70 6.70
N LEU A 18 8.92 -5.02 6.69
CA LEU A 18 7.84 -5.85 6.18
C LEU A 18 6.80 -6.00 7.29
N VAL A 19 5.58 -5.55 7.02
CA VAL A 19 4.45 -5.66 7.93
C VAL A 19 3.39 -6.54 7.27
N LYS A 20 2.96 -7.58 7.97
CA LYS A 20 1.78 -8.37 7.61
C LYS A 20 0.65 -7.96 8.53
N ALA A 21 -0.45 -7.50 7.95
CA ALA A 21 -1.64 -7.08 8.67
C ALA A 21 -2.85 -7.90 8.24
N ALA A 22 -3.63 -8.39 9.20
CA ALA A 22 -4.98 -8.86 8.96
C ALA A 22 -5.95 -7.69 9.09
N LEU A 23 -6.89 -7.61 8.15
CA LEU A 23 -7.91 -6.59 8.12
C LEU A 23 -9.26 -7.28 8.21
N THR A 24 -10.03 -6.92 9.22
CA THR A 24 -11.40 -7.40 9.41
C THR A 24 -12.34 -6.24 9.13
N PHE A 25 -13.28 -6.44 8.22
CA PHE A 25 -14.29 -5.47 7.86
C PHE A 25 -15.68 -6.05 8.10
N GLU A 26 -16.68 -5.19 8.20
CA GLU A 26 -18.09 -5.59 8.30
C GLU A 26 -18.79 -4.99 7.08
N GLY A 27 -19.29 -5.86 6.19
CA GLY A 27 -19.89 -5.45 4.92
C GLY A 27 -18.91 -5.43 3.75
N ALA A 28 -18.86 -4.30 3.03
CA ALA A 28 -18.13 -4.19 1.78
C ALA A 28 -16.61 -4.33 1.95
N THR A 29 -15.96 -4.92 0.94
CA THR A 29 -14.49 -4.97 0.87
C THR A 29 -13.93 -3.54 0.82
N PRO A 30 -13.08 -3.14 1.77
CA PRO A 30 -12.56 -1.78 1.82
C PRO A 30 -11.76 -1.47 0.55
N SER A 31 -11.84 -0.22 0.11
CA SER A 31 -11.03 0.21 -1.02
C SER A 31 -9.55 0.20 -0.65
N ARG A 32 -8.68 0.09 -1.66
CA ARG A 32 -7.22 0.12 -1.43
C ARG A 32 -6.77 1.44 -0.78
N LYS A 33 -7.41 2.57 -1.10
CA LYS A 33 -7.07 3.88 -0.52
C LYS A 33 -7.41 3.93 0.97
N ASP A 34 -8.59 3.45 1.34
CA ASP A 34 -9.01 3.41 2.75
C ASP A 34 -8.13 2.46 3.56
N THR A 35 -7.75 1.34 2.94
CA THR A 35 -6.81 0.37 3.52
C THR A 35 -5.44 1.01 3.78
N ILE A 36 -4.90 1.78 2.82
CA ILE A 36 -3.62 2.49 2.99
C ILE A 36 -3.73 3.52 4.13
N ALA A 37 -4.78 4.34 4.14
CA ALA A 37 -4.97 5.37 5.16
C ALA A 37 -5.13 4.76 6.57
N ALA A 38 -5.84 3.64 6.69
CA ALA A 38 -6.00 2.94 7.95
C ALA A 38 -4.68 2.28 8.42
N LEU A 39 -3.93 1.66 7.51
CA LEU A 39 -2.62 1.08 7.83
C LEU A 39 -1.58 2.15 8.19
N ALA A 40 -1.60 3.31 7.53
CA ALA A 40 -0.72 4.43 7.83
C ALA A 40 -0.99 5.00 9.24
N LYS A 41 -2.26 5.12 9.63
CA LYS A 41 -2.66 5.50 10.99
C LYS A 41 -2.17 4.49 12.03
N GLU A 42 -2.38 3.20 11.78
CA GLU A 42 -1.99 2.11 12.69
C GLU A 42 -0.46 2.05 12.88
N LEU A 43 0.28 2.22 11.78
CA LEU A 43 1.74 2.20 11.77
C LEU A 43 2.37 3.54 12.16
N LYS A 44 1.56 4.57 12.45
CA LYS A 44 2.00 5.96 12.73
C LYS A 44 3.00 6.48 11.68
N ALA A 45 2.79 6.11 10.42
CA ALA A 45 3.65 6.44 9.30
C ALA A 45 2.91 7.37 8.32
N LYS A 46 3.68 8.10 7.49
CA LYS A 46 3.11 8.88 6.40
C LYS A 46 2.64 7.97 5.28
N ASP A 47 1.51 8.29 4.64
CA ASP A 47 0.97 7.57 3.47
C ASP A 47 2.04 7.36 2.39
N ASP A 48 2.91 8.34 2.20
CA ASP A 48 3.95 8.36 1.15
C ASP A 48 5.11 7.38 1.43
N LEU A 49 5.16 6.77 2.61
CA LEU A 49 6.17 5.79 3.02
C LEU A 49 5.59 4.36 3.13
N VAL A 50 4.27 4.22 3.00
CA VAL A 50 3.53 2.98 3.21
C VAL A 50 3.14 2.38 1.86
N VAL A 51 3.90 1.37 1.42
CA VAL A 51 3.63 0.67 0.16
C VAL A 51 2.86 -0.61 0.44
N VAL A 52 1.59 -0.66 0.04
CA VAL A 52 0.80 -1.90 0.08
C VAL A 52 1.09 -2.72 -1.18
N THR A 53 1.73 -3.87 -1.05
CA THR A 53 2.10 -4.72 -2.19
C THR A 53 0.93 -5.61 -2.62
N THR A 54 0.38 -6.36 -1.66
CA THR A 54 -0.67 -7.35 -1.91
C THR A 54 -1.77 -7.21 -0.87
N ILE A 55 -3.02 -7.26 -1.33
CA ILE A 55 -4.19 -7.43 -0.49
C ILE A 55 -4.87 -8.71 -0.94
N ARG A 56 -4.86 -9.73 -0.08
CA ARG A 56 -5.55 -11.01 -0.31
C ARG A 56 -6.81 -11.05 0.54
N THR A 57 -7.97 -10.90 -0.07
CA THR A 57 -9.25 -11.13 0.58
C THR A 57 -9.52 -12.63 0.70
N ILE A 58 -9.96 -13.10 1.86
CA ILE A 58 -10.33 -14.49 2.08
C ILE A 58 -11.78 -14.66 1.64
N TYR A 59 -12.02 -15.49 0.63
CA TYR A 59 -13.36 -15.73 0.12
C TYR A 59 -14.30 -16.28 1.20
N GLY A 60 -15.55 -15.80 1.23
CA GLY A 60 -16.56 -16.21 2.21
C GLY A 60 -16.32 -15.70 3.64
N ARG A 61 -15.32 -14.84 3.85
CA ARG A 61 -15.06 -14.18 5.13
C ARG A 61 -14.87 -12.68 4.91
N THR A 62 -15.26 -11.87 5.89
CA THR A 62 -14.99 -10.43 5.87
C THR A 62 -13.58 -10.12 6.40
N ARG A 63 -12.59 -10.91 5.97
CA ARG A 63 -11.19 -10.81 6.37
C ARG A 63 -10.28 -10.72 5.15
N ALA A 64 -9.29 -9.85 5.21
CA ALA A 64 -8.21 -9.74 4.23
C ALA A 64 -6.85 -9.81 4.93
N LEU A 65 -5.83 -10.19 4.18
CA LEU A 65 -4.43 -10.14 4.55
C LEU A 65 -3.74 -9.12 3.65
N ALA A 66 -3.20 -8.07 4.24
CA ALA A 66 -2.35 -7.12 3.53
C ALA A 66 -0.88 -7.35 3.85
N THR A 67 -0.06 -7.28 2.82
CA THR A 67 1.39 -7.19 2.93
C THR A 67 1.82 -5.77 2.62
N VAL A 68 2.55 -5.17 3.55
CA VAL A 68 2.91 -3.76 3.54
C VAL A 68 4.42 -3.65 3.70
N HIS A 69 5.04 -2.84 2.86
CA HIS A 69 6.42 -2.41 3.02
C HIS A 69 6.41 -0.98 3.54
N LEU A 70 6.97 -0.78 4.73
CA LEU A 70 7.16 0.52 5.32
C LEU A 70 8.61 0.94 5.10
N TYR A 71 8.82 2.01 4.33
CA TYR A 71 10.15 2.54 4.04
C TYR A 71 10.50 3.70 4.97
N LYS A 72 11.80 3.92 5.21
CA LYS A 72 12.29 5.11 5.93
C LYS A 72 12.28 6.37 5.06
N SER A 73 12.45 6.21 3.74
CA SER A 73 12.53 7.31 2.77
C SER A 73 11.79 6.96 1.46
N ALA A 74 11.30 7.99 0.76
CA ALA A 74 10.63 7.83 -0.52
C ALA A 74 11.61 7.38 -1.63
N ASP A 75 12.88 7.80 -1.55
CA ASP A 75 13.93 7.37 -2.50
C ASP A 75 14.20 5.86 -2.42
N SER A 76 14.26 5.30 -1.20
CA SER A 76 14.42 3.85 -1.02
C SER A 76 13.21 3.09 -1.55
N ALA A 77 12.00 3.61 -1.34
CA ALA A 77 10.78 3.04 -1.91
C ALA A 77 10.83 3.05 -3.45
N ALA A 78 11.21 4.16 -4.07
CA ALA A 78 11.31 4.29 -5.53
C ALA A 78 12.40 3.41 -6.15
N LYS A 79 13.49 3.16 -5.43
CA LYS A 79 14.62 2.32 -5.88
C LYS A 79 14.32 0.83 -5.80
N HIS A 80 13.60 0.39 -4.76
CA HIS A 80 13.38 -1.04 -4.48
C HIS A 80 12.03 -1.56 -4.95
N GLU A 81 11.03 -0.69 -5.14
CA GLU A 81 9.73 -1.10 -5.64
C GLU A 81 9.63 -0.99 -7.17
N PRO A 82 8.87 -1.88 -7.82
CA PRO A 82 8.61 -1.78 -9.25
C PRO A 82 7.86 -0.49 -9.60
N GLN A 83 8.12 0.04 -10.79
CA GLN A 83 7.65 1.36 -11.23
C GLN A 83 6.12 1.57 -11.10
N PHE A 84 5.32 0.51 -11.21
CA PHE A 84 3.86 0.60 -11.06
C PHE A 84 3.41 0.82 -9.61
N LEU A 85 4.20 0.43 -8.60
CA LEU A 85 3.95 0.74 -7.19
C LEU A 85 4.45 2.14 -6.86
N ALA A 86 5.61 2.54 -7.39
CA ALA A 86 6.12 3.90 -7.24
C ALA A 86 5.14 4.94 -7.80
N LYS A 87 4.61 4.73 -9.03
CA LYS A 87 3.57 5.60 -9.63
C LYS A 87 2.27 5.65 -8.82
N ARG A 88 1.93 4.58 -8.10
CA ARG A 88 0.73 4.52 -7.24
C ARG A 88 0.92 5.21 -5.90
N LEU A 89 2.16 5.25 -5.39
CA LEU A 89 2.54 5.97 -4.18
C LEU A 89 2.65 7.49 -4.45
N LEU A 90 3.31 7.85 -5.56
CA LEU A 90 3.55 9.24 -6.00
C LEU A 90 2.34 9.87 -6.72
N GLY A 91 1.31 9.10 -7.04
CA GLY A 91 0.13 9.50 -7.81
C GLY A 91 -0.85 10.46 -7.11
N LYS A 92 -0.41 11.18 -6.07
CA LYS A 92 -1.11 12.37 -5.54
C LYS A 92 -0.89 13.64 -6.39
N GLN A 93 -0.23 13.54 -7.55
CA GLN A 93 -0.34 14.47 -8.68
C GLN A 93 -0.59 13.61 -9.94
N ALA A 94 -1.54 13.83 -10.82
CA ALA A 94 -2.63 14.77 -11.01
C ALA A 94 -3.56 14.09 -12.07
N PRO A 95 -4.68 14.71 -12.49
CA PRO A 95 -5.83 14.04 -13.10
C PRO A 95 -5.63 13.63 -14.57
N LYS A 96 -6.61 12.88 -15.06
CA LYS A 96 -6.88 12.49 -16.45
C LYS A 96 -6.39 13.56 -17.46
N ALA A 97 -5.49 13.16 -18.35
CA ALA A 97 -5.36 13.75 -19.68
C ALA A 97 -5.63 12.64 -20.70
N GLU A 98 -6.89 12.53 -21.12
CA GLU A 98 -7.23 12.01 -22.44
C GLU A 98 -6.94 13.12 -23.46
N ALA A 99 -6.26 12.80 -24.57
CA ALA A 99 -6.61 13.23 -25.95
C ALA A 99 -5.48 12.92 -26.95
N THR A 100 -5.78 12.01 -27.88
CA THR A 100 -5.54 12.10 -29.35
C THR A 100 -4.46 13.04 -29.90
N ALA A 101 -3.53 12.51 -30.71
CA ALA A 101 -3.39 12.77 -32.18
C ALA A 101 -1.94 12.56 -32.72
N GLY A 102 -1.84 11.97 -33.92
CA GLY A 102 -0.67 11.99 -34.83
C GLY A 102 0.33 10.83 -34.63
N GLY A 103 0.62 9.95 -35.57
CA GLY A 103 0.65 10.11 -37.03
C GLY A 103 2.11 10.10 -37.50
N ALA A 104 2.55 8.98 -38.07
CA ALA A 104 3.59 8.87 -39.10
C ALA A 104 3.55 7.43 -39.65
#